data_AF-A0A0R2BAF1-F1
#
_entry.id   AF-A0A0R2BAF1-F1
#
_cell.length_a   1.000
_cell.length_b   1.000
_cell.length_c   1.000
_cell.angle_alpha   90.00
_cell.angle_beta   90.00
_cell.angle_gamma   90.00
#
_symmetry.space_group_name_H-M   'P 1'
#
loop_
_entity.id
_entity.type
_entity.pdbx_description
1 polymer ?
#
loop_
_entity_poly.entity_id
_entity_poly.type
_entity_poly.pdbx_seq_one_letter_code
_entity_poly.pdbx_strand_id
1 'polypeptide(L)'
;MQLKRGFEQSVCILALLATQEQDIPLSSTVIHARLKGSQTYLRKLMRKLVVGGLVTSASGNNGGFRLARDPAEIDLAQIVEVVEGPLVSYPSTNLFNAVFSDFKPLAKEGNSAIQRAFATADALWIKQLAKVTIYQLLCETFNTKIIPRIDWNQLGGGDPDQIEALIKKIKNSLKL
;
A
#
# COMPACT_ATOMS: atom_id res chain seq x y z
N MET A 1 5.70 -5.81 -15.14
CA MET A 1 4.85 -4.70 -14.71
C MET A 1 5.68 -3.69 -13.92
N GLN A 2 5.36 -2.39 -13.95
CA GLN A 2 6.08 -1.36 -13.21
C GLN A 2 5.09 -0.57 -12.35
N LEU A 3 5.20 -0.71 -11.03
CA LEU A 3 4.42 0.08 -10.07
C LEU A 3 5.03 1.47 -9.93
N LYS A 4 4.19 2.47 -9.65
CA LYS A 4 4.68 3.84 -9.40
C LYS A 4 5.11 3.97 -7.94
N ARG A 5 5.85 5.04 -7.65
CA ARG A 5 6.27 5.44 -6.29
C ARG A 5 5.12 5.50 -5.26
N GLY A 6 3.88 5.71 -5.73
CA GLY A 6 2.70 5.76 -4.87
C GLY A 6 2.41 4.46 -4.13
N PHE A 7 2.76 3.31 -4.71
CA PHE A 7 2.57 2.01 -4.06
C PHE A 7 3.42 1.91 -2.79
N GLU A 8 4.73 2.12 -2.92
CA GLU A 8 5.68 2.07 -1.80
C GLU A 8 5.30 3.08 -0.70
N GLN A 9 4.95 4.31 -1.08
CA GLN A 9 4.50 5.31 -0.12
C GLN A 9 3.21 4.89 0.61
N SER A 10 2.30 4.18 -0.06
CA SER A 10 1.08 3.65 0.57
C SER A 10 1.37 2.54 1.56
N VAL A 11 2.27 1.62 1.22
CA VAL A 11 2.73 0.57 2.15
C VAL A 11 3.35 1.21 3.40
N CYS A 12 4.22 2.23 3.22
CA CYS A 12 4.81 2.97 4.33
C CYS A 12 3.78 3.70 5.19
N ILE A 13 2.76 4.33 4.58
CA ILE A 13 1.64 4.96 5.32
C ILE A 13 0.92 3.92 6.16
N LEU A 14 0.54 2.79 5.56
CA LEU A 14 -0.24 1.75 6.23
C LEU A 14 0.55 1.10 7.36
N ALA A 15 1.86 0.86 7.17
CA ALA A 15 2.76 0.40 8.22
C ALA A 15 2.91 1.40 9.37
N LEU A 16 3.00 2.70 9.04
CA LEU A 16 3.07 3.77 10.04
C LEU A 16 1.77 3.85 10.86
N LEU A 17 0.61 3.75 10.20
CA LEU A 17 -0.69 3.72 10.87
C LEU A 17 -0.90 2.42 11.67
N ALA A 18 -0.40 1.28 11.18
CA ALA A 18 -0.48 0.00 11.88
C ALA A 18 0.35 -0.02 13.18
N THR A 19 1.42 0.77 13.24
CA THR A 19 2.27 0.90 14.43
C THR A 19 1.88 2.09 15.31
N GLN A 20 0.93 2.93 14.89
CA GLN A 20 0.40 4.01 15.70
C GLN A 20 -0.35 3.43 16.91
N GLU A 21 -0.30 4.15 18.04
CA GLU A 21 -1.14 3.88 19.20
C GLU A 21 -2.63 3.94 18.82
N GLN A 22 -3.35 2.85 19.12
CA GLN A 22 -4.65 2.56 18.50
C GLN A 22 -5.69 3.64 18.76
N ASP A 23 -5.63 4.30 19.93
CA ASP A 23 -6.59 5.32 20.38
C ASP A 23 -6.24 6.74 19.97
N ILE A 24 -5.11 6.94 19.29
CA ILE A 24 -4.61 8.27 18.90
C ILE A 24 -4.52 8.35 17.37
N PRO A 25 -5.32 9.19 16.68
CA PRO A 25 -5.18 9.38 15.24
C PRO A 25 -3.78 9.91 14.90
N LEU A 26 -3.20 9.43 13.81
CA LEU A 26 -1.92 9.96 13.35
C LEU A 26 -2.13 11.24 12.54
N SER A 27 -1.49 12.33 12.95
CA SER A 27 -1.63 13.63 12.30
C SER A 27 -1.08 13.64 10.87
N SER A 28 -1.74 14.41 10.00
CA SER A 28 -1.31 14.59 8.61
C SER A 28 0.08 15.22 8.50
N THR A 29 0.42 16.12 9.43
CA THR A 29 1.71 16.80 9.50
C THR A 29 2.86 15.82 9.75
N VAL A 30 2.67 14.85 10.66
CA VAL A 30 3.67 13.80 10.94
C VAL A 30 3.82 12.85 9.76
N ILE A 31 2.72 12.43 9.14
CA ILE A 31 2.74 11.59 7.92
C ILE A 31 3.53 12.30 6.82
N HIS A 32 3.27 13.60 6.63
CA HIS A 32 3.95 14.42 5.64
C HIS A 32 5.46 14.56 5.91
N ALA A 33 5.85 14.81 7.16
CA ALA A 33 7.25 14.93 7.54
C ALA A 33 8.04 13.64 7.28
N ARG A 34 7.41 12.47 7.50
CA ARG A 34 8.08 11.15 7.37
C ARG A 34 8.21 10.66 5.93
N LEU A 35 7.20 10.86 5.08
CA LEU A 35 7.15 10.26 3.74
C LEU A 35 7.96 11.00 2.66
N LYS A 36 8.55 12.15 3.00
CA LYS A 36 9.39 12.99 2.11
C LYS A 36 8.78 13.13 0.70
N GLY A 37 7.89 14.09 0.52
CA GLY A 37 7.23 14.34 -0.76
C GLY A 37 6.45 15.65 -0.79
N SER A 38 5.87 15.99 -1.94
CA SER A 38 5.01 17.18 -2.03
C SER A 38 3.69 16.95 -1.29
N GLN A 39 3.22 17.98 -0.57
CA GLN A 39 1.95 17.90 0.17
C GLN A 39 0.78 17.56 -0.76
N THR A 40 0.77 18.11 -1.97
CA THR A 40 -0.28 17.85 -2.97
C THR A 40 -0.33 16.38 -3.38
N TYR A 41 0.81 15.75 -3.59
CA TYR A 41 0.87 14.33 -3.96
C TYR A 41 0.36 13.45 -2.82
N LEU A 42 0.88 13.68 -1.61
CA LEU A 42 0.53 12.90 -0.44
C LEU A 42 -0.96 13.05 -0.08
N ARG A 43 -1.53 14.25 -0.24
CA ARG A 43 -2.96 14.48 -0.08
C ARG A 43 -3.80 13.66 -1.07
N LYS A 44 -3.37 13.58 -2.33
CA LYS A 44 -4.04 12.73 -3.34
C LYS A 44 -3.94 11.26 -2.97
N LEU A 45 -2.77 10.82 -2.50
CA LEU A 45 -2.54 9.44 -2.09
C LEU A 45 -3.39 9.05 -0.87
N MET A 46 -3.38 9.88 0.19
CA MET A 46 -4.23 9.68 1.37
C MET A 46 -5.71 9.63 1.00
N ARG A 47 -6.17 10.48 0.08
CA ARG A 47 -7.55 10.42 -0.42
C ARG A 47 -7.86 9.10 -1.10
N LYS A 48 -6.96 8.55 -1.92
CA LYS A 48 -7.15 7.22 -2.53
C LYS A 48 -7.31 6.15 -1.45
N LEU A 49 -6.44 6.15 -0.44
CA LEU A 49 -6.50 5.18 0.66
C LEU A 49 -7.78 5.29 1.50
N VAL A 50 -8.30 6.51 1.69
CA VAL A 50 -9.59 6.74 2.37
C VAL A 50 -10.76 6.24 1.52
N VAL A 51 -10.80 6.61 0.24
CA VAL A 51 -11.87 6.18 -0.68
C VAL A 51 -11.85 4.67 -0.90
N GLY A 52 -10.66 4.07 -0.95
CA GLY A 52 -10.45 2.62 -1.02
C GLY A 52 -10.74 1.88 0.29
N GLY A 53 -11.08 2.59 1.37
CA GLY A 53 -11.48 2.00 2.64
C GLY A 53 -10.34 1.26 3.37
N LEU A 54 -9.08 1.64 3.12
CA LEU A 54 -7.92 1.15 3.86
C LEU A 54 -7.58 2.07 5.05
N VAL A 55 -7.97 3.33 4.96
CA VAL A 55 -7.70 4.37 5.96
C VAL A 55 -9.00 5.13 6.28
N THR A 56 -9.17 5.53 7.53
CA THR A 56 -10.21 6.50 7.95
C THR A 56 -9.57 7.81 8.34
N SER A 57 -10.33 8.91 8.23
CA SER A 57 -9.90 10.25 8.65
C SER A 57 -10.84 10.85 9.69
N ALA A 58 -10.28 11.42 10.75
CA ALA A 58 -11.00 12.24 11.72
C ALA A 58 -10.65 13.72 11.52
N SER A 59 -11.64 14.61 11.61
CA SER A 59 -11.47 16.06 11.51
C SER A 59 -11.37 16.72 12.88
N GLY A 60 -10.79 17.93 12.95
CA GLY A 60 -10.67 18.73 14.18
C GLY A 60 -9.23 18.89 14.69
N ASN A 61 -9.05 19.57 15.83
CA ASN A 61 -7.72 19.87 16.41
C ASN A 61 -6.90 18.61 16.73
N ASN A 62 -7.57 17.51 17.08
CA ASN A 62 -6.94 16.18 17.32
C ASN A 62 -7.29 15.20 16.19
N GLY A 63 -7.60 15.72 15.00
CA GLY A 63 -7.88 14.94 13.81
C GLY A 63 -6.64 14.26 13.25
N GLY A 64 -6.83 13.35 12.30
CA GLY A 64 -5.75 12.56 11.73
C GLY A 64 -6.28 11.35 11.00
N PHE A 65 -5.42 10.36 10.81
CA PHE A 65 -5.73 9.14 10.08
C PHE A 65 -5.55 7.91 10.95
N ARG A 66 -6.32 6.86 10.65
CA ARG A 66 -6.21 5.53 11.24
C ARG A 66 -6.38 4.48 10.16
N LEU A 67 -5.94 3.25 10.43
CA LEU A 67 -6.37 2.13 9.60
C LEU A 67 -7.90 1.98 9.68
N ALA A 68 -8.52 1.67 8.56
CA ALA A 68 -9.95 1.38 8.50
C ALA A 68 -10.27 -0.09 8.87
N ARG A 69 -9.25 -0.96 8.82
CA ARG A 69 -9.34 -2.42 8.98
C ARG A 69 -8.13 -2.92 9.75
N ASP A 70 -8.20 -4.16 10.23
CA ASP A 70 -7.03 -4.78 10.87
C ASP A 70 -5.87 -4.91 9.87
N PRO A 71 -4.60 -4.62 10.24
CA PRO A 71 -3.47 -4.77 9.33
C PRO A 71 -3.28 -6.20 8.78
N ALA A 72 -3.86 -7.22 9.41
CA ALA A 72 -3.90 -8.59 8.89
C ALA A 72 -4.93 -8.80 7.78
N GLU A 73 -5.88 -7.88 7.60
CA GLU A 73 -6.89 -7.89 6.53
C GLU A 73 -6.51 -7.02 5.33
N ILE A 74 -5.40 -6.26 5.45
CA ILE A 74 -4.90 -5.36 4.42
C ILE A 74 -3.73 -6.02 3.69
N ASP A 75 -3.97 -6.53 2.49
CA ASP A 75 -2.97 -7.19 1.65
C ASP A 75 -2.37 -6.27 0.57
N LEU A 76 -1.22 -6.66 0.01
CA LEU A 76 -0.53 -5.86 -1.02
C LEU A 76 -1.34 -5.72 -2.31
N ALA A 77 -2.21 -6.68 -2.65
CA ALA A 77 -3.03 -6.60 -3.85
C ALA A 77 -4.11 -5.51 -3.73
N GLN A 78 -4.77 -5.42 -2.57
CA GLN A 78 -5.72 -4.35 -2.26
C GLN A 78 -5.05 -2.97 -2.34
N ILE A 79 -3.81 -2.84 -1.84
CA ILE A 79 -3.05 -1.59 -1.93
C ILE A 79 -2.77 -1.22 -3.39
N VAL A 80 -2.38 -2.19 -4.22
CA VAL A 80 -2.17 -1.96 -5.66
C VAL A 80 -3.47 -1.49 -6.32
N GLU A 81 -4.59 -2.18 -6.06
CA GLU A 81 -5.89 -1.83 -6.66
C GLU A 81 -6.32 -0.41 -6.27
N VAL A 82 -6.18 -0.03 -4.99
CA VAL A 82 -6.56 1.30 -4.50
C VAL A 82 -5.65 2.40 -5.08
N VAL A 83 -4.37 2.12 -5.27
CA VAL A 83 -3.37 3.13 -5.67
C VAL A 83 -3.28 3.27 -7.18
N GLU A 84 -3.18 2.16 -7.91
CA GLU A 84 -2.97 2.14 -9.36
C GLU A 84 -4.29 1.96 -10.14
N GLY A 85 -5.32 1.39 -9.52
CA GLY A 85 -6.59 1.05 -10.17
C GLY A 85 -6.62 -0.39 -10.69
N PRO A 86 -7.61 -0.72 -11.54
CA PRO A 86 -7.73 -2.06 -12.14
C PRO A 86 -6.46 -2.45 -12.88
N LEU A 87 -5.97 -3.64 -12.58
CA LEU A 87 -4.72 -4.14 -13.17
C LEU A 87 -4.96 -4.67 -14.58
N VAL A 88 -4.33 -4.03 -15.56
CA VAL A 88 -4.26 -4.47 -16.95
C VAL A 88 -2.84 -4.24 -17.44
N SER A 89 -2.00 -5.28 -17.42
CA SER A 89 -0.59 -5.13 -17.82
C SER A 89 -0.39 -5.07 -19.33
N TYR A 90 -1.35 -5.57 -20.10
CA TYR A 90 -1.34 -5.54 -21.56
C TYR A 90 -2.59 -4.85 -22.13
N PRO A 91 -2.51 -3.54 -22.38
CA PRO A 91 -3.55 -2.83 -23.13
C PRO A 91 -3.41 -3.15 -24.62
N SER A 92 -4.24 -4.06 -25.14
CA SER A 92 -4.22 -4.39 -26.57
C SER A 92 -4.57 -3.17 -27.43
N THR A 93 -3.77 -2.90 -28.45
CA THR A 93 -4.06 -1.93 -29.51
C THR A 93 -4.82 -2.56 -30.68
N ASN A 94 -5.18 -3.85 -30.59
CA ASN A 94 -5.74 -4.66 -31.66
C ASN A 94 -4.86 -4.75 -32.93
N LEU A 95 -3.56 -4.46 -32.82
CA LEU A 95 -2.63 -4.49 -33.96
C LEU A 95 -2.61 -5.87 -34.64
N PHE A 96 -2.71 -6.95 -33.87
CA PHE A 96 -2.78 -8.30 -34.42
C PHE A 96 -3.96 -8.45 -35.40
N ASN A 97 -5.13 -7.88 -35.07
CA ASN A 97 -6.29 -7.90 -35.97
C ASN A 97 -6.04 -7.08 -37.25
N ALA A 98 -5.32 -5.96 -37.14
CA ALA A 98 -5.02 -5.11 -38.28
C ALA A 98 -4.02 -5.78 -39.23
N VAL A 99 -2.97 -6.42 -38.69
CA VAL A 99 -1.94 -7.11 -39.48
C VAL A 99 -2.53 -8.32 -40.21
N PHE A 100 -3.39 -9.11 -39.55
CA PHE A 100 -3.98 -10.32 -40.12
C PHE A 100 -5.40 -10.12 -40.63
N SER A 101 -5.70 -8.93 -41.16
CA SER A 101 -7.07 -8.53 -41.48
C SER A 101 -7.76 -9.39 -42.56
N ASP A 102 -6.99 -10.09 -43.39
CA ASP A 102 -7.50 -11.03 -44.41
C ASP A 102 -8.00 -12.35 -43.81
N PHE A 103 -7.66 -12.64 -42.55
CA PHE A 103 -7.98 -13.89 -41.86
C PHE A 103 -8.96 -13.69 -40.69
N LYS A 104 -9.95 -12.81 -40.86
CA LYS A 104 -10.99 -12.50 -39.86
C LYS A 104 -12.05 -13.63 -39.76
N PRO A 105 -11.69 -14.79 -39.20
CA PRO A 105 -11.98 -14.98 -37.79
C PRO A 105 -10.76 -15.40 -36.94
N LEU A 106 -9.75 -16.00 -37.56
CA LEU A 106 -8.52 -16.45 -36.91
C LEU A 106 -7.71 -15.29 -36.31
N ALA A 107 -7.72 -14.12 -36.97
CA ALA A 107 -7.06 -12.92 -36.46
C ALA A 107 -7.62 -12.48 -35.10
N LYS A 108 -8.95 -12.51 -34.95
CA LYS A 108 -9.64 -12.19 -33.69
C LYS A 108 -9.28 -13.19 -32.60
N GLU A 109 -9.17 -14.47 -32.95
CA GLU A 109 -8.79 -15.52 -32.00
C GLU A 109 -7.34 -15.35 -31.53
N GLY A 110 -6.41 -15.04 -32.45
CA GLY A 110 -5.01 -14.76 -32.09
C GLY A 110 -4.86 -13.56 -31.15
N ASN A 111 -5.56 -12.45 -31.44
CA ASN A 111 -5.57 -11.28 -30.54
C ASN A 111 -6.19 -11.61 -29.16
N SER A 112 -7.21 -12.47 -29.13
CA SER A 112 -7.83 -12.94 -27.88
C SER A 112 -6.91 -13.87 -27.10
N ALA A 113 -6.13 -14.72 -27.79
CA ALA A 113 -5.15 -15.60 -27.15
C ALA A 113 -4.07 -14.82 -26.39
N ILE A 114 -3.54 -13.74 -26.99
CA ILE A 114 -2.59 -12.84 -26.32
C ILE A 114 -3.23 -12.20 -25.08
N GLN A 115 -4.43 -11.65 -25.23
CA GLN A 115 -5.15 -11.03 -24.11
C GLN A 115 -5.41 -12.02 -22.96
N ARG A 116 -5.81 -13.26 -23.27
CA ARG A 116 -6.02 -14.31 -22.24
C ARG A 116 -4.72 -14.68 -21.54
N ALA A 117 -3.60 -14.77 -22.27
CA ALA A 117 -2.31 -15.07 -21.68
C ALA A 117 -1.90 -14.00 -20.65
N PHE A 118 -2.02 -12.72 -21.01
CA PHE A 118 -1.73 -11.62 -20.09
C PHE A 118 -2.73 -11.52 -18.94
N ALA A 119 -4.03 -11.69 -19.19
CA ALA A 119 -5.03 -11.72 -18.12
C ALA A 119 -4.76 -12.84 -17.09
N THR A 120 -4.28 -13.99 -17.55
CA THR A 120 -3.86 -15.09 -16.67
C THR A 120 -2.65 -14.71 -15.83
N ALA A 121 -1.63 -14.10 -16.45
CA ALA A 121 -0.43 -13.63 -15.74
C ALA A 121 -0.77 -12.56 -14.69
N ASP A 122 -1.65 -11.63 -15.05
CA ASP A 122 -2.18 -10.57 -14.20
C ASP A 122 -2.90 -11.12 -12.96
N ALA A 123 -3.77 -12.11 -13.16
CA ALA A 123 -4.48 -12.77 -12.08
C ALA A 123 -3.53 -13.52 -11.13
N LEU A 124 -2.52 -14.21 -11.67
CA LEU A 124 -1.51 -14.91 -10.87
C LEU A 124 -0.65 -13.95 -10.06
N TRP A 125 -0.28 -12.80 -10.64
CA TRP A 125 0.48 -11.77 -9.96
C TRP A 125 -0.30 -11.16 -8.79
N ILE A 126 -1.57 -10.79 -9.00
CA ILE A 126 -2.47 -10.32 -7.95
C ILE A 126 -2.62 -11.37 -6.85
N LYS A 127 -2.87 -12.63 -7.23
CA LYS A 127 -3.00 -13.74 -6.27
C LYS A 127 -1.74 -13.92 -5.42
N GLN A 128 -0.55 -13.64 -5.96
CA GLN A 128 0.69 -13.73 -5.21
C GLN A 128 0.83 -12.56 -4.22
N LEU A 129 0.46 -11.34 -4.63
CA LEU A 129 0.50 -10.18 -3.73
C LEU A 129 -0.52 -10.27 -2.59
N ALA A 130 -1.68 -10.85 -2.84
CA ALA A 130 -2.72 -11.06 -1.82
C ALA A 130 -2.28 -11.97 -0.65
N LYS A 131 -1.13 -12.66 -0.78
CA LYS A 131 -0.57 -13.50 0.29
C LYS A 131 0.21 -12.72 1.34
N VAL A 132 0.54 -11.45 1.09
CA VAL A 132 1.35 -10.63 1.98
C VAL A 132 0.50 -9.49 2.52
N THR A 133 0.35 -9.43 3.84
CA THR A 133 -0.41 -8.39 4.55
C THR A 133 0.51 -7.38 5.22
N ILE A 134 -0.03 -6.21 5.60
CA ILE A 134 0.71 -5.22 6.39
C ILE A 134 1.16 -5.83 7.73
N TYR A 135 0.32 -6.64 8.36
CA TYR A 135 0.69 -7.37 9.57
C TYR A 135 1.89 -8.30 9.34
N GLN A 136 1.86 -9.13 8.29
CA GLN A 136 2.94 -10.05 7.98
C GLN A 136 4.25 -9.31 7.69
N LEU A 137 4.18 -8.24 6.88
CA LEU A 137 5.33 -7.40 6.59
C LEU A 137 5.99 -6.84 7.86
N LEU A 138 5.18 -6.33 8.80
CA LEU A 138 5.68 -5.82 10.08
C LEU A 138 6.24 -6.92 10.98
N CYS A 139 5.58 -8.07 11.03
CA CYS A 139 6.02 -9.22 11.80
C CYS A 139 7.38 -9.75 11.31
N GLU A 140 7.55 -9.85 9.99
CA GLU A 140 8.83 -10.24 9.37
C GLU A 140 9.91 -9.19 9.66
N THR A 141 9.57 -7.90 9.53
CA THR A 141 10.51 -6.79 9.77
C THR A 141 11.03 -6.76 11.21
N PHE A 142 10.14 -6.97 12.17
CA PHE A 142 10.48 -6.92 13.59
C PHE A 142 10.77 -8.30 14.20
N ASN A 143 10.74 -9.37 13.41
CA ASN A 143 10.87 -10.76 13.88
C ASN A 143 9.99 -11.06 15.11
N THR A 144 8.71 -10.69 15.04
CA THR A 144 7.75 -10.78 16.15
C THR A 144 6.34 -11.10 15.64
N LYS A 145 5.44 -11.50 16.55
CA LYS A 145 3.99 -11.59 16.30
C LYS A 145 3.20 -10.42 16.90
N ILE A 146 3.87 -9.51 17.60
CA ILE A 146 3.23 -8.38 18.27
C ILE A 146 3.72 -7.10 17.60
N ILE A 147 2.80 -6.37 16.96
CA ILE A 147 3.11 -5.09 16.35
C ILE A 147 3.35 -4.06 17.48
N PRO A 148 4.53 -3.43 17.55
CA PRO A 148 4.79 -2.39 18.54
C PRO A 148 3.87 -1.19 18.31
N ARG A 149 3.38 -0.61 19.41
CA ARG A 149 2.54 0.60 19.41
C ARG A 149 3.37 1.81 19.82
N ILE A 150 3.31 2.83 18.99
CA ILE A 150 4.14 4.02 19.06
C ILE A 150 3.23 5.22 18.84
N ASP A 151 3.25 6.22 19.73
CA ASP A 151 2.63 7.50 19.40
C ASP A 151 3.58 8.34 18.54
N TRP A 152 3.43 8.21 17.23
CA TRP A 152 4.25 8.92 16.26
C TRP A 152 4.03 10.43 16.30
N ASN A 153 2.94 10.93 16.91
CA ASN A 153 2.73 12.37 17.08
C ASN A 153 3.74 12.99 18.04
N GLN A 154 4.20 12.25 19.04
CA GLN A 154 5.21 12.71 20.00
C GLN A 154 6.63 12.58 19.44
N LEU A 155 6.88 11.55 18.61
CA LEU A 155 8.18 11.28 17.98
C LEU A 155 8.43 12.08 16.68
N GLY A 156 7.52 12.99 16.32
CA GLY A 156 7.59 13.78 15.09
C GLY A 156 8.79 14.73 14.99
N GLY A 157 9.52 14.96 16.09
CA GLY A 157 10.64 15.89 16.17
C GLY A 157 12.01 15.34 15.75
N GLY A 158 12.16 14.03 15.54
CA GLY A 158 13.44 13.44 15.14
C GLY A 158 14.54 13.49 16.23
N ASP A 159 14.14 13.61 17.50
CA ASP A 159 15.07 13.57 18.64
C ASP A 159 15.78 12.20 18.72
N PRO A 160 17.12 12.15 18.51
CA PRO A 160 17.87 10.90 18.49
C PRO A 160 17.73 10.09 19.79
N ASP A 161 17.63 10.75 20.93
CA ASP A 161 17.54 10.08 22.25
C ASP A 161 16.18 9.40 22.42
N GLN A 162 15.11 10.02 21.90
CA GLN A 162 13.77 9.41 21.88
C GLN A 162 13.70 8.23 20.92
N ILE A 163 14.39 8.30 19.78
CA ILE A 163 14.47 7.20 18.80
C ILE A 163 15.23 6.03 19.41
N GLU A 164 16.36 6.27 20.08
CA GLU A 164 17.14 5.21 20.73
C GLU A 164 16.37 4.55 21.89
N ALA A 165 15.71 5.36 22.72
CA ALA A 165 14.84 4.86 23.79
C ALA A 165 13.68 4.02 23.24
N LEU A 166 13.09 4.44 22.11
CA LEU A 166 12.03 3.69 21.43
C LEU A 166 12.54 2.37 20.86
N ILE A 167 13.68 2.37 20.17
CA ILE A 167 14.32 1.13 19.66
C ILE A 167 14.59 0.17 20.81
N LYS A 168 15.11 0.67 21.94
CA LYS A 168 15.34 -0.13 23.14
C LYS A 168 14.04 -0.68 23.73
N LYS A 169 12.98 0.14 23.81
CA LYS A 169 11.65 -0.28 24.27
C LYS A 169 11.05 -1.36 23.37
N ILE A 170 11.17 -1.20 22.05
CA ILE A 170 10.72 -2.19 21.06
C ILE A 170 11.51 -3.50 21.26
N LYS A 171 12.85 -3.47 21.25
CA LYS A 171 13.69 -4.66 21.49
C LYS A 171 13.32 -5.38 22.79
N ASN A 172 13.18 -4.64 23.89
CA ASN A 172 12.78 -5.19 25.19
C ASN A 172 11.38 -5.82 25.17
N SER A 173 10.41 -5.18 24.50
CA SER A 173 9.05 -5.70 24.38
C SER A 173 8.95 -6.94 23.47
N LEU A 174 9.89 -7.08 22.55
CA LEU A 174 9.96 -8.17 21.58
C LEU A 174 10.85 -9.35 22.03
N LYS A 175 11.51 -9.24 23.19
CA LYS A 175 12.53 -10.20 23.67
C LYS A 175 13.63 -10.47 22.62
N LEU A 176 14.01 -9.44 21.87
CA LEU A 176 15.14 -9.46 20.92
C LEU A 176 16.44 -9.04 21.60
#